data_AF-A0A2R6I044-F1
#
_entry.id   AF-A0A2R6I044-F1
#
_cell.length_a   1.000
_cell.length_b   1.000
_cell.length_c   1.000
_cell.angle_alpha   90.00
_cell.angle_beta   90.00
_cell.angle_gamma   90.00
#
_symmetry.space_group_name_H-M   'P 1'
#
loop_
_entity.id
_entity.type
_entity.pdbx_description
1 polymer ?
#
loop_
_entity_poly.entity_id
_entity_poly.type
_entity_poly.pdbx_seq_one_letter_code
_entity_poly.pdbx_strand_id
1 'polypeptide(L)'
;SDTFVPPELLPEWFVPAMELSPLTYFARGVRAATYRRPGTLASWTGSEPGIVGTDPYLNLVVLSALAVGFFAAGAYALPRTD
;
A
#
# COMPACT_ATOMS: atom_id res chain seq x y z
N SER A 1 3.16 3.09 -6.86
CA SER A 1 4.45 3.74 -6.59
C SER A 1 4.44 5.13 -7.20
N ASP A 2 4.28 6.17 -6.39
CA ASP A 2 4.23 7.57 -6.86
C ASP A 2 5.63 8.16 -7.10
N THR A 3 6.61 7.29 -7.39
CA THR A 3 8.04 7.64 -7.39
C THR A 3 8.45 8.34 -8.69
N PHE A 4 7.68 8.19 -9.77
CA PHE A 4 8.02 8.73 -11.10
C PHE A 4 6.92 9.55 -11.75
N VAL A 5 5.65 9.23 -11.49
CA VAL A 5 4.49 9.93 -12.07
C VAL A 5 3.42 10.08 -10.99
N PRO A 6 2.96 11.32 -10.69
CA PRO A 6 1.84 11.55 -9.80
C PRO A 6 0.56 10.86 -10.31
N PRO A 7 -0.29 10.31 -9.42
CA PRO A 7 -1.51 9.61 -9.80
C PRO A 7 -2.47 10.47 -10.65
N GLU A 8 -2.45 11.79 -10.47
CA GLU A 8 -3.29 12.74 -11.20
C GLU A 8 -2.91 12.86 -12.67
N LEU A 9 -1.72 12.38 -13.05
CA LEU A 9 -1.25 12.31 -14.44
C LEU A 9 -1.55 10.96 -15.11
N LEU A 10 -2.11 10.00 -14.37
CA LEU A 10 -2.45 8.68 -14.88
C LEU A 10 -3.93 8.64 -15.30
N PRO A 11 -4.29 7.82 -16.30
CA PRO A 11 -5.69 7.55 -16.60
C PRO A 11 -6.42 7.05 -15.35
N GLU A 12 -7.64 7.54 -15.08
CA GLU A 12 -8.37 7.21 -13.85
C GLU A 12 -8.58 5.70 -13.65
N TRP A 13 -8.72 4.95 -14.74
CA TRP A 13 -8.86 3.49 -14.70
C TRP A 13 -7.63 2.76 -14.11
N PHE A 14 -6.47 3.40 -14.07
CA PHE A 14 -5.23 2.82 -13.55
C PHE A 14 -5.13 2.93 -12.02
N VAL A 15 -5.83 3.89 -11.41
CA VAL A 15 -5.78 4.14 -9.96
C VAL A 15 -6.16 2.91 -9.14
N PRO A 16 -7.24 2.16 -9.44
CA PRO A 16 -7.58 0.94 -8.70
C PRO A 16 -6.49 -0.13 -8.73
N ALA A 17 -5.82 -0.32 -9.87
CA ALA A 17 -4.72 -1.27 -9.98
C ALA A 17 -3.53 -0.87 -9.11
N MET A 18 -3.28 0.44 -9.01
CA MET A 18 -2.22 0.98 -8.17
C MET A 18 -2.54 0.84 -6.67
N GLU A 19 -3.80 1.03 -6.27
CA GLU A 19 -4.28 0.88 -4.89
C GLU A 19 -4.43 -0.57 -4.43
N LEU A 20 -4.44 -1.55 -5.35
CA LEU A 20 -4.39 -2.98 -5.01
C LEU A 20 -2.97 -3.55 -4.98
N SER A 21 -1.96 -2.75 -5.32
CA SER A 21 -0.57 -3.20 -5.43
C SER A 21 0.13 -3.23 -4.06
N PRO A 22 0.66 -4.40 -3.61
CA PRO A 22 1.49 -4.47 -2.41
C PRO A 22 2.72 -3.55 -2.47
N LEU A 23 3.32 -3.39 -3.65
CA LEU A 23 4.50 -2.56 -3.85
C LEU A 23 4.21 -1.08 -3.56
N THR A 24 2.99 -0.61 -3.87
CA THR A 24 2.57 0.76 -3.58
C THR A 24 2.58 1.04 -2.07
N TYR A 25 1.95 0.18 -1.27
CA TYR A 25 1.92 0.35 0.19
C TYR A 25 3.30 0.20 0.82
N PHE A 26 4.12 -0.75 0.34
CA PHE A 26 5.50 -0.89 0.80
C PHE A 26 6.33 0.39 0.56
N ALA A 27 6.34 0.90 -0.68
CA ALA A 27 7.12 2.08 -1.03
C ALA A 27 6.65 3.33 -0.27
N ARG A 28 5.33 3.54 -0.14
CA ARG A 28 4.75 4.64 0.65
C ARG A 28 5.13 4.52 2.12
N GLY A 29 4.97 3.34 2.71
CA GLY A 29 5.27 3.08 4.12
C GLY A 29 6.75 3.27 4.48
N VAL A 30 7.68 2.75 3.67
CA VAL A 30 9.13 2.90 3.91
C VAL A 30 9.56 4.36 3.78
N ARG A 31 9.08 5.06 2.74
CA ARG A 31 9.35 6.50 2.55
C ARG A 31 8.85 7.29 3.76
N ALA A 32 7.62 7.04 4.19
CA ALA A 32 7.06 7.68 5.37
C ALA A 32 7.87 7.39 6.63
N ALA A 33 8.24 6.14 6.89
CA ALA A 33 9.07 5.78 8.04
C ALA A 33 10.45 6.46 8.03
N THR A 34 11.01 6.69 6.84
CA THR A 34 12.34 7.31 6.68
C THR A 34 12.31 8.82 6.88
N TYR A 35 11.30 9.50 6.35
CA TYR A 35 11.22 10.97 6.40
C TYR A 35 10.31 11.50 7.52
N ARG A 36 9.74 10.63 8.34
CA ARG A 36 8.93 11.02 9.49
C ARG A 36 9.75 11.81 10.49
N ARG A 37 9.26 12.98 10.89
CA ARG A 37 9.85 13.73 12.01
C ARG A 37 9.62 12.99 13.33
N PRO A 38 10.64 12.87 14.19
CA PRO A 38 10.45 12.38 15.55
C PRO A 38 9.40 13.21 16.31
N GLY A 39 8.48 12.55 17.01
CA GLY A 39 7.43 13.21 17.79
C GLY A 39 6.14 13.58 17.03
N THR A 40 6.05 13.33 15.72
CA THR A 40 4.77 13.48 15.01
C THR A 40 3.91 12.23 15.17
N LEU A 41 2.74 12.41 15.78
CA LEU A 41 1.70 11.37 15.82
C LEU A 41 1.22 11.07 14.40
N ALA A 42 0.83 9.81 14.19
CA ALA A 42 0.33 9.36 12.90
C ALA A 42 -1.05 9.99 12.70
N SER A 43 -1.20 10.90 11.73
CA SER A 43 -2.49 11.51 11.42
C SER A 43 -2.78 11.31 9.94
N TRP A 44 -3.85 10.57 9.63
CA TRP A 44 -4.43 10.56 8.30
C TRP A 44 -5.14 11.90 8.08
N THR A 45 -4.62 12.74 7.17
CA THR A 45 -5.20 14.06 6.89
C THR A 45 -6.11 14.07 5.66
N GLY A 46 -6.32 12.94 4.98
CA GLY A 46 -7.15 12.82 3.76
C GLY A 46 -6.68 13.65 2.55
N SER A 47 -5.65 14.47 2.74
CA SER A 47 -5.07 15.38 1.75
C SER A 47 -3.97 14.75 0.91
N GLU A 48 -3.65 13.48 1.16
CA GLU A 48 -2.57 12.77 0.49
C GLU A 48 -3.10 11.63 -0.39
N PRO A 49 -2.46 11.35 -1.54
CA PRO A 49 -2.88 10.30 -2.44
C PRO A 49 -2.90 8.92 -1.78
N GLY A 50 -3.97 8.16 -2.07
CA GLY A 50 -4.15 6.77 -1.66
C GLY A 50 -5.04 6.57 -0.43
N ILE A 51 -5.55 5.34 -0.27
CA ILE A 51 -6.60 5.00 0.71
C ILE A 51 -6.17 5.32 2.16
N VAL A 52 -4.88 5.18 2.48
CA VAL A 52 -4.33 5.37 3.83
C VAL A 52 -3.29 6.50 3.93
N GLY A 53 -3.10 7.28 2.87
CA GLY A 53 -2.12 8.38 2.81
C GLY A 53 -0.68 7.92 3.07
N THR A 54 0.15 8.79 3.67
CA THR A 54 1.55 8.47 4.01
C THR A 54 1.78 7.97 5.43
N ASP A 55 0.76 7.47 6.15
CA ASP A 55 1.01 6.90 7.47
C ASP A 55 1.78 5.56 7.35
N PRO A 56 2.98 5.43 7.92
CA PRO A 56 3.78 4.21 7.77
C PRO A 56 3.12 2.99 8.41
N TYR A 57 2.36 3.17 9.50
CA TYR A 57 1.71 2.06 10.19
C TYR A 57 0.46 1.60 9.44
N LEU A 58 -0.34 2.52 8.90
CA LEU A 58 -1.51 2.14 8.11
C LEU A 58 -1.08 1.48 6.79
N ASN A 59 -0.05 2.00 6.11
CA ASN A 59 0.52 1.35 4.93
C ASN A 59 1.03 -0.06 5.25
N LEU A 60 1.67 -0.26 6.41
CA LEU A 60 2.11 -1.58 6.87
C LEU A 60 0.92 -2.52 7.11
N VAL A 61 -0.15 -2.05 7.76
CA VAL A 61 -1.36 -2.86 8.00
C VAL A 61 -1.98 -3.33 6.69
N VAL A 62 -2.12 -2.45 5.69
CA VAL A 62 -2.66 -2.82 4.38
C VAL A 62 -1.73 -3.79 3.66
N LEU A 63 -0.41 -3.54 3.68
CA LEU A 63 0.58 -4.45 3.11
C LEU A 63 0.51 -5.85 3.74
N SER A 64 0.42 -5.93 5.07
CA SER A 64 0.28 -7.20 5.78
C SER A 64 -1.02 -7.90 5.43
N ALA A 65 -2.13 -7.17 5.32
CA ALA A 65 -3.41 -7.75 4.90
C ALA A 65 -3.35 -8.33 3.48
N LEU A 66 -2.75 -7.60 2.54
CA LEU A 66 -2.53 -8.07 1.17
C LEU A 66 -1.61 -9.30 1.14
N ALA A 67 -0.53 -9.29 1.91
CA ALA A 67 0.40 -10.41 1.99
C ALA A 67 -0.28 -11.68 2.51
N VAL A 68 -1.05 -11.57 3.61
CA VAL A 68 -1.84 -12.69 4.15
C VAL A 68 -2.89 -13.15 3.13
N GLY A 69 -3.58 -12.22 2.47
CA GLY A 69 -4.59 -12.53 1.45
C GLY A 69 -4.00 -13.31 0.27
N PHE A 70 -2.90 -12.84 -0.32
CA PHE A 70 -2.23 -13.54 -1.41
C PHE A 70 -1.64 -14.88 -0.98
N PHE A 71 -1.07 -14.95 0.23
CA PHE A 71 -0.57 -16.20 0.79
C PHE A 71 -1.71 -17.23 0.95
N ALA A 72 -2.84 -16.83 1.53
CA ALA A 72 -4.00 -17.71 1.69
C ALA A 72 -4.60 -18.13 0.35
N ALA A 73 -4.69 -17.21 -0.62
CA ALA A 73 -5.13 -17.53 -1.97
C ALA A 73 -4.20 -18.54 -2.66
N GLY A 74 -2.88 -18.36 -2.53
CA GLY A 74 -1.87 -19.31 -3.03
C GLY A 74 -1.97 -20.68 -2.35
N ALA A 75 -2.16 -20.71 -1.03
CA ALA A 75 -2.35 -21.94 -0.27
C ALA A 75 -3.64 -22.69 -0.68
N TYR A 76 -4.72 -21.95 -0.96
CA TYR A 76 -5.97 -22.51 -1.45
C TYR A 76 -5.86 -23.04 -2.89
N ALA A 77 -5.11 -22.35 -3.75
CA ALA A 77 -4.91 -22.73 -5.14
C ALA A 77 -4.00 -23.96 -5.32
N LEU A 78 -3.32 -24.40 -4.26
CA LEU A 78 -2.45 -25.57 -4.32
C LEU A 78 -3.28 -26.84 -4.61
N PRO A 79 -2.95 -27.61 -5.66
CA PRO A 79 -3.66 -28.85 -5.96
C PRO A 79 -3.58 -29.80 -4.77
N ARG A 80 -4.73 -30.29 -4.31
CA ARG A 80 -4.77 -31.38 -3.33
C ARG A 80 -4.59 -32.69 -4.10
N THR A 81 -3.46 -33.35 -3.88
CA THR A 81 -3.26 -34.72 -4.32
C THR A 81 -3.85 -35.64 -3.24
N ASP A 82 -5.00 -36.23 -3.53
CA ASP A 82 -5.46 -37.44 -2.84
C ASP A 82 -4.86 -38.68 -3.53
#